data_AF-A0A4P5VPL9-F1
#
_entry.id   AF-A0A4P5VPL9-F1
#
_cell.length_a   1.000
_cell.length_b   1.000
_cell.length_c   1.000
_cell.angle_alpha   90.00
_cell.angle_beta   90.00
_cell.angle_gamma   90.00
#
_symmetry.space_group_name_H-M   'P 1'
#
loop_
_entity.id
_entity.type
_entity.pdbx_description
1 polymer ?
#
loop_
_entity_poly.entity_id
_entity_poly.type
_entity_poly.pdbx_seq_one_letter_code
_entity_poly.pdbx_strand_id
1 'polypeptide(L)'
;MDLKALARLDGVVLRLVEQQGAQATRRTTDSLDEQAWLEDFLEASKPELPSAKECAVRHRLLLTPFRYRKRHGSRFATRWERGLFYGSRSRFGCLLEGAYYELVFQDGPERPFPRSTAMRKAIFHVQVRSARGLKLQEHGGRELQARLRDPVDSHFCQGIGQQMREAGIEAFEYHSARSVEDVVQVGAFSCCVFTSTPFDQVEVQLEANGQDVSIRCLDDNTVHHFRRQQFEVNGELPQPTL
;
A
#
# COMPACT_ATOMS: atom_id res chain seq x y z
N MET A 1 -13.26 17.79 -12.28
CA MET A 1 -12.09 17.02 -12.76
C MET A 1 -12.54 16.22 -13.95
N ASP A 2 -11.80 16.25 -15.07
CA ASP A 2 -12.17 15.50 -16.26
C ASP A 2 -11.63 14.08 -16.20
N LEU A 3 -12.49 13.12 -15.83
CA LEU A 3 -12.15 11.69 -15.78
C LEU A 3 -11.99 11.07 -17.18
N LYS A 4 -12.31 11.81 -18.25
CA LYS A 4 -12.07 11.38 -19.64
C LYS A 4 -10.67 11.74 -20.13
N ALA A 5 -9.91 12.53 -19.36
CA ALA A 5 -8.51 12.84 -19.63
C ALA A 5 -7.60 11.63 -19.34
N LEU A 6 -7.86 10.52 -20.03
CA LEU A 6 -7.09 9.30 -19.88
C LEU A 6 -5.62 9.56 -20.25
N ALA A 7 -4.74 9.08 -19.40
CA ALA A 7 -3.30 9.10 -19.61
C ALA A 7 -2.77 7.66 -19.67
N ARG A 8 -1.78 7.43 -20.52
CA ARG A 8 -1.01 6.19 -20.45
C ARG A 8 -0.16 6.22 -19.18
N LEU A 9 -0.33 5.20 -18.34
CA LEU A 9 0.57 4.93 -17.24
C LEU A 9 1.50 3.80 -17.64
N ASP A 10 2.80 4.02 -17.45
CA ASP A 10 3.85 3.02 -17.69
C ASP A 10 4.96 3.21 -16.64
N GLY A 11 5.84 2.23 -16.50
CA GLY A 11 7.02 2.30 -15.64
C GLY A 11 6.92 1.45 -14.39
N VAL A 12 7.91 1.64 -13.53
CA VAL A 12 8.07 0.84 -12.31
C VAL A 12 7.25 1.45 -11.17
N VAL A 13 6.66 0.56 -10.37
CA VAL A 13 6.00 0.88 -9.09
C VAL A 13 6.66 0.05 -8.00
N LEU A 14 6.95 0.71 -6.89
CA LEU A 14 7.52 0.11 -5.70
C LEU A 14 6.42 -0.17 -4.69
N ARG A 15 6.56 -1.24 -3.91
CA ARG A 15 5.67 -1.50 -2.78
C ARG A 15 6.42 -2.10 -1.62
N LEU A 16 6.23 -1.52 -0.45
CA LEU A 16 6.66 -2.08 0.81
C LEU A 16 5.65 -3.12 1.30
N VAL A 17 6.14 -4.31 1.67
CA VAL A 17 5.34 -5.39 2.24
C VAL A 17 6.04 -5.96 3.46
N GLU A 18 5.28 -6.47 4.41
CA GLU A 18 5.84 -7.29 5.47
C GLU A 18 6.47 -8.54 4.88
N GLN A 19 7.66 -8.88 5.35
CA GLN A 19 8.26 -10.14 4.98
C GLN A 19 7.55 -11.24 5.75
N GLN A 20 6.64 -11.97 5.10
CA GLN A 20 6.05 -13.16 5.70
C GLN A 20 7.11 -14.25 5.78
N GLY A 21 7.70 -14.42 6.96
CA GLY A 21 8.47 -15.63 7.25
C GLY A 21 7.54 -16.83 7.31
N ALA A 22 7.97 -17.97 6.76
CA ALA A 22 7.39 -19.31 6.97
C ALA A 22 7.44 -19.79 8.44
N GLN A 23 7.51 -18.85 9.40
CA GLN A 23 7.65 -19.09 10.83
C GLN A 23 6.44 -18.60 11.63
N ALA A 24 5.49 -17.87 11.05
CA ALA A 24 4.32 -17.39 11.79
C ALA A 24 3.42 -18.54 12.27
N THR A 25 3.32 -19.62 11.49
CA THR A 25 2.53 -20.82 11.81
C THR A 25 3.30 -21.89 12.58
N ARG A 26 4.65 -21.85 12.59
CA ARG A 26 5.48 -22.79 13.37
C ARG A 26 5.19 -22.77 14.88
N ARG A 27 4.54 -21.73 15.39
CA ARG A 27 4.13 -21.64 16.80
C ARG A 27 2.79 -22.33 17.09
N THR A 28 2.09 -22.84 16.08
CA THR A 28 0.73 -23.39 16.21
C THR A 28 0.67 -24.89 15.97
N THR A 29 1.72 -25.51 15.44
CA THR A 29 1.75 -26.94 15.07
C THR A 29 2.90 -27.65 15.75
N ASP A 30 2.69 -28.89 16.19
CA ASP A 30 3.67 -29.68 16.94
C ASP A 30 4.65 -30.43 16.02
N SER A 31 4.40 -30.45 14.70
CA SER A 31 5.23 -31.14 13.70
C SER A 31 5.27 -30.43 12.34
N LEU A 32 6.25 -30.78 11.50
CA LEU A 32 6.34 -30.28 10.12
C LEU A 32 5.22 -30.82 9.22
N ASP A 33 4.73 -32.03 9.50
CA ASP A 33 3.62 -32.62 8.73
C ASP A 33 2.30 -31.90 9.02
N GLU A 34 2.05 -31.56 10.29
CA GLU A 34 0.91 -30.74 10.68
C GLU A 34 1.03 -29.32 10.13
N GLN A 35 2.24 -28.74 10.11
CA GLN A 35 2.52 -27.46 9.48
C GLN A 35 2.16 -27.47 7.98
N ALA A 36 2.55 -28.51 7.25
CA ALA A 36 2.25 -28.67 5.83
C ALA A 36 0.73 -28.83 5.60
N TRP A 37 0.07 -29.68 6.38
CA TRP A 37 -1.38 -29.86 6.30
C TRP A 37 -2.13 -28.56 6.60
N LEU A 38 -1.73 -27.82 7.63
CA LEU A 38 -2.33 -26.53 7.98
C LEU A 38 -2.14 -25.51 6.87
N GLU A 39 -0.96 -25.46 6.25
CA GLU A 39 -0.70 -24.59 5.10
C GLU A 39 -1.58 -24.93 3.90
N ASP A 40 -1.74 -26.22 3.58
CA ASP A 40 -2.61 -26.70 2.50
C ASP A 40 -4.08 -26.39 2.79
N PHE A 41 -4.55 -26.66 4.01
CA PHE A 41 -5.90 -26.32 4.46
C PHE A 41 -6.16 -24.81 4.38
N LEU A 42 -5.21 -24.00 4.87
CA LEU A 42 -5.29 -22.55 4.78
C LEU A 42 -5.29 -22.08 3.34
N GLU A 43 -4.49 -22.65 2.44
CA GLU A 43 -4.51 -22.28 1.02
C GLU A 43 -5.85 -22.65 0.35
N ALA A 44 -6.40 -23.83 0.65
CA ALA A 44 -7.67 -24.30 0.11
C ALA A 44 -8.87 -23.46 0.57
N SER A 45 -8.81 -22.86 1.77
CA SER A 45 -9.87 -22.00 2.31
C SER A 45 -9.89 -20.58 1.74
N LYS A 46 -8.85 -20.15 1.01
CA LYS A 46 -8.76 -18.78 0.51
C LYS A 46 -9.71 -18.56 -0.68
N PRO A 47 -10.30 -17.36 -0.84
CA PRO A 47 -11.17 -17.04 -1.97
C PRO A 47 -10.52 -17.32 -3.32
N GLU A 48 -11.32 -17.52 -4.36
CA GLU A 48 -10.80 -17.66 -5.72
C GLU A 48 -9.99 -16.43 -6.13
N LEU A 49 -8.90 -16.67 -6.86
CA LEU A 49 -8.15 -15.60 -7.48
C LEU A 49 -8.93 -15.03 -8.68
N PRO A 50 -8.72 -13.76 -9.06
CA PRO A 50 -9.32 -13.24 -10.29
C PRO A 50 -8.85 -14.06 -11.51
N SER A 51 -9.68 -14.09 -12.55
CA SER A 51 -9.47 -14.95 -13.71
C SER A 51 -8.12 -14.68 -14.39
N ALA A 52 -7.53 -15.67 -15.05
CA ALA A 52 -6.27 -15.47 -15.81
C ALA A 52 -6.42 -14.52 -17.00
N LYS A 53 -7.65 -14.36 -17.52
CA LYS A 53 -7.96 -13.36 -18.54
C LYS A 53 -7.90 -11.93 -17.99
N GLU A 54 -8.27 -11.75 -16.72
CA GLU A 54 -8.21 -10.45 -16.02
C GLU A 54 -6.80 -10.14 -15.50
N CYS A 55 -6.12 -11.14 -14.92
CA CYS A 55 -4.74 -11.02 -14.43
C CYS A 55 -3.81 -12.02 -15.13
N ALA A 56 -3.06 -11.55 -16.13
CA ALA A 56 -2.04 -12.37 -16.79
C ALA A 56 -0.85 -12.69 -15.86
N VAL A 57 -0.38 -11.70 -15.10
CA VAL A 57 0.70 -11.89 -14.12
C VAL A 57 0.14 -12.48 -12.83
N ARG A 58 0.46 -13.75 -12.56
CA ARG A 58 0.01 -14.47 -11.37
C ARG A 58 1.09 -14.53 -10.30
N HIS A 59 1.13 -13.52 -9.45
CA HIS A 59 2.04 -13.50 -8.30
C HIS A 59 1.29 -13.12 -7.02
N ARG A 60 1.54 -13.84 -5.91
CA ARG A 60 0.83 -13.66 -4.63
C ARG A 60 0.87 -12.20 -4.13
N LEU A 61 2.04 -11.55 -4.17
CA LEU A 61 2.20 -10.15 -3.73
C LEU A 61 1.37 -9.15 -4.55
N LEU A 62 1.07 -9.49 -5.80
CA LEU A 62 0.30 -8.63 -6.72
C LEU A 62 -1.19 -8.92 -6.65
N LEU A 63 -1.59 -10.18 -6.48
CA LEU A 63 -3.01 -10.58 -6.49
C LEU A 63 -3.71 -10.45 -5.14
N THR A 64 -2.96 -10.48 -4.03
CA THR A 64 -3.53 -10.38 -2.66
C THR A 64 -4.51 -9.20 -2.49
N PRO A 65 -4.22 -7.96 -2.97
CA PRO A 65 -5.16 -6.85 -2.84
C PRO A 65 -6.51 -7.04 -3.54
N PHE A 66 -6.57 -7.91 -4.55
CA PHE A 66 -7.76 -8.15 -5.37
C PHE A 66 -8.51 -9.43 -4.95
N ARG A 67 -7.85 -10.30 -4.17
CA ARG A 67 -8.40 -11.59 -3.71
C ARG A 67 -9.35 -11.45 -2.51
N TYR A 68 -9.08 -10.52 -1.59
CA TYR A 68 -9.81 -10.41 -0.32
C TYR A 68 -10.63 -9.12 -0.23
N ARG A 69 -11.82 -9.23 0.36
CA ARG A 69 -12.58 -8.05 0.78
C ARG A 69 -11.87 -7.42 1.98
N LYS A 70 -11.67 -6.09 1.94
CA LYS A 70 -11.10 -5.36 3.06
C LYS A 70 -12.18 -5.12 4.12
N ARG A 71 -11.80 -5.22 5.40
CA ARG A 71 -12.69 -4.87 6.53
C ARG A 71 -12.93 -3.37 6.64
N HIS A 72 -11.95 -2.59 6.15
CA HIS A 72 -11.93 -1.14 6.21
C HIS A 72 -11.78 -0.50 4.83
N GLY A 73 -12.16 0.77 4.74
CA GLY A 73 -11.86 1.60 3.59
C GLY A 73 -10.35 1.85 3.39
N SER A 74 -10.06 2.59 2.34
CA SER A 74 -8.76 3.21 2.07
C SER A 74 -9.01 4.57 1.42
N ARG A 75 -7.94 5.30 1.11
CA ARG A 75 -8.04 6.66 0.54
C ARG A 75 -8.95 6.76 -0.69
N PHE A 76 -8.84 5.81 -1.63
CA PHE A 76 -9.64 5.78 -2.88
C PHE A 76 -10.62 4.59 -2.93
N ALA A 77 -11.00 4.03 -1.77
CA ALA A 77 -12.01 2.99 -1.73
C ALA A 77 -12.75 2.93 -0.40
N THR A 78 -14.06 2.73 -0.45
CA THR A 78 -14.85 2.35 0.71
C THR A 78 -14.68 0.85 1.01
N ARG A 79 -15.17 0.41 2.18
CA ARG A 79 -15.19 -1.02 2.56
C ARG A 79 -16.06 -1.91 1.66
N TRP A 80 -16.95 -1.30 0.86
CA TRP A 80 -17.88 -2.01 -0.01
C TRP A 80 -17.33 -2.28 -1.40
N GLU A 81 -16.26 -1.59 -1.78
CA GLU A 81 -15.59 -1.76 -3.06
C GLU A 81 -14.55 -2.87 -3.03
N ARG A 82 -14.18 -3.41 -4.20
CA ARG A 82 -13.07 -4.35 -4.31
C ARG A 82 -11.77 -3.69 -3.84
N GLY A 83 -10.91 -4.51 -3.23
CA GLY A 83 -9.59 -4.06 -2.81
C GLY A 83 -8.75 -3.58 -3.99
N LEU A 84 -7.75 -2.75 -3.66
CA LEU A 84 -6.90 -2.09 -4.63
C LEU A 84 -5.44 -2.15 -4.19
N PHE A 85 -4.55 -2.16 -5.17
CA PHE A 85 -3.11 -2.15 -4.97
C PHE A 85 -2.64 -0.70 -4.79
N TYR A 86 -1.84 -0.45 -3.74
CA TYR A 86 -1.12 0.80 -3.56
C TYR A 86 0.38 0.56 -3.65
N GLY A 87 1.08 1.47 -4.30
CA GLY A 87 2.53 1.54 -4.36
C GLY A 87 3.00 2.98 -4.56
N SER A 88 4.30 3.14 -4.80
CA SER A 88 4.93 4.44 -5.00
C SER A 88 5.77 4.47 -6.28
N ARG A 89 5.96 5.66 -6.84
CA ARG A 89 6.96 5.89 -7.89
C ARG A 89 8.38 6.03 -7.34
N SER A 90 8.55 6.12 -6.03
CA SER A 90 9.85 6.28 -5.40
C SER A 90 10.02 5.40 -4.17
N ARG A 91 11.28 5.07 -3.85
CA ARG A 91 11.63 4.37 -2.61
C ARG A 91 11.20 5.18 -1.39
N PHE A 92 11.48 6.48 -1.39
CA PHE A 92 11.08 7.40 -0.32
C PHE A 92 9.57 7.36 -0.07
N GLY A 93 8.74 7.40 -1.12
CA GLY A 93 7.29 7.35 -0.96
C GLY A 93 6.76 6.03 -0.41
N CYS A 94 7.42 4.90 -0.67
CA CYS A 94 7.11 3.63 0.01
C CYS A 94 7.47 3.67 1.50
N LEU A 95 8.64 4.21 1.82
CA LEU A 95 9.12 4.32 3.20
C LEU A 95 8.26 5.29 4.02
N LEU A 96 7.84 6.39 3.41
CA LEU A 96 6.95 7.40 4.01
C LEU A 96 5.60 6.80 4.44
N GLU A 97 4.90 6.11 3.54
CA GLU A 97 3.65 5.44 3.87
C GLU A 97 3.87 4.31 4.87
N GLY A 98 4.97 3.57 4.73
CA GLY A 98 5.37 2.52 5.65
C GLY A 98 5.56 3.04 7.08
N ALA A 99 6.21 4.19 7.25
CA ALA A 99 6.41 4.84 8.53
C ALA A 99 5.10 5.38 9.11
N TYR A 100 4.24 6.00 8.29
CA TYR A 100 2.93 6.44 8.73
C TYR A 100 2.08 5.28 9.29
N TYR A 101 1.95 4.18 8.54
CA TYR A 101 1.16 3.03 9.00
C TYR A 101 1.80 2.30 10.20
N GLU A 102 3.12 2.35 10.32
CA GLU A 102 3.80 1.87 11.51
C GLU A 102 3.43 2.71 12.74
N LEU A 103 3.46 4.04 12.65
CA LEU A 103 3.04 4.91 13.74
C LEU A 103 1.57 4.71 14.13
N VAL A 104 0.68 4.52 13.15
CA VAL A 104 -0.73 4.18 13.40
C VAL A 104 -0.84 2.87 14.17
N PHE A 105 -0.04 1.85 13.82
CA PHE A 105 -0.01 0.60 14.56
C PHE A 105 0.50 0.78 16.00
N GLN A 106 1.54 1.60 16.20
CA GLN A 106 2.07 1.92 17.52
C GLN A 106 1.09 2.75 18.39
N ASP A 107 0.15 3.47 17.77
CA ASP A 107 -0.87 4.30 18.42
C ASP A 107 -2.08 3.50 18.94
N GLY A 108 -2.25 2.26 18.47
CA GLY A 108 -3.42 1.42 18.79
C GLY A 108 -3.57 0.99 20.26
N PRO A 109 -2.50 0.58 20.97
CA PRO A 109 -2.63 0.09 22.34
C PRO A 109 -2.73 1.20 23.39
N GLU A 110 -3.50 0.96 24.47
CA GLU A 110 -3.57 1.87 25.63
C GLU A 110 -2.22 2.06 26.35
N ARG A 111 -1.37 1.03 26.34
CA ARG A 111 0.01 1.10 26.84
C ARG A 111 0.96 1.07 25.67
N PRO A 112 1.81 2.09 25.47
CA PRO A 112 2.76 2.12 24.37
C PRO A 112 3.62 0.86 24.34
N PHE A 113 3.83 0.32 23.15
CA PHE A 113 4.78 -0.76 22.98
C PHE A 113 6.19 -0.27 23.36
N PRO A 114 7.03 -1.14 23.95
CA PRO A 114 8.47 -0.86 23.98
C PRO A 114 8.96 -0.74 22.54
N ARG A 115 10.08 -0.02 22.33
CA ARG A 115 10.66 0.16 21.00
C ARG A 115 10.80 -1.20 20.31
N SER A 116 10.10 -1.36 19.17
CA SER A 116 10.13 -2.60 18.41
C SER A 116 11.55 -2.82 17.87
N THR A 117 12.09 -4.02 18.09
CA THR A 117 13.43 -4.36 17.61
C THR A 117 13.33 -4.99 16.23
N ALA A 118 13.79 -4.24 15.21
CA ALA A 118 14.13 -4.69 13.86
C ALA A 118 13.10 -5.59 13.15
N MET A 119 11.87 -5.12 12.96
CA MET A 119 10.91 -5.78 12.06
C MET A 119 11.47 -5.83 10.63
N ARG A 120 11.28 -6.97 9.95
CA ARG A 120 11.73 -7.15 8.57
C ARG A 120 10.59 -6.94 7.59
N LYS A 121 10.77 -6.00 6.69
CA LYS A 121 9.88 -5.74 5.54
C LYS A 121 10.72 -5.85 4.27
N ALA A 122 10.06 -5.86 3.10
CA ALA A 122 10.73 -5.84 1.81
C ALA A 122 10.05 -4.85 0.88
N ILE A 123 10.86 -4.11 0.12
CA ILE A 123 10.40 -3.32 -1.02
C ILE A 123 10.60 -4.18 -2.25
N PHE A 124 9.57 -4.31 -3.09
CA PHE A 124 9.72 -4.91 -4.42
C PHE A 124 9.31 -3.93 -5.50
N HIS A 125 9.88 -4.12 -6.68
CA HIS A 125 9.54 -3.40 -7.90
C HIS A 125 8.59 -4.25 -8.75
N VAL A 126 7.68 -3.60 -9.47
CA VAL A 126 6.82 -4.23 -10.48
C VAL A 126 6.59 -3.27 -11.64
N GLN A 127 6.61 -3.80 -12.87
CA GLN A 127 6.27 -3.01 -14.05
C GLN A 127 4.75 -2.91 -14.19
N VAL A 128 4.24 -1.69 -14.29
CA VAL A 128 2.84 -1.42 -14.60
C VAL A 128 2.68 -0.80 -15.98
N ARG A 129 1.60 -1.14 -16.67
CA ARG A 129 1.16 -0.48 -17.90
C ARG A 129 -0.36 -0.44 -17.96
N SER A 130 -0.92 0.72 -18.24
CA SER A 130 -2.34 0.88 -18.54
C SER A 130 -2.54 1.99 -19.56
N ALA A 131 -3.41 1.72 -20.55
CA ALA A 131 -3.90 2.74 -21.46
C ALA A 131 -5.06 3.57 -20.85
N ARG A 132 -5.69 3.05 -19.79
CA ARG A 132 -6.80 3.66 -19.07
C ARG A 132 -6.33 4.14 -17.70
N GLY A 133 -5.26 4.93 -17.71
CA GLY A 133 -4.71 5.55 -16.51
C GLY A 133 -5.23 6.95 -16.27
N LEU A 134 -5.04 7.48 -15.06
CA LEU A 134 -5.29 8.88 -14.72
C LEU A 134 -4.17 9.45 -13.85
N LYS A 135 -3.70 10.66 -14.15
CA LYS A 135 -2.64 11.31 -13.37
C LYS A 135 -3.19 12.44 -12.52
N LEU A 136 -3.81 12.12 -11.38
CA LEU A 136 -4.47 13.11 -10.51
C LEU A 136 -3.51 14.19 -10.05
N GLN A 137 -2.22 13.88 -9.93
CA GLN A 137 -1.18 14.83 -9.55
C GLN A 137 -0.92 15.92 -10.60
N GLU A 138 -1.23 15.65 -11.88
CA GLU A 138 -1.09 16.61 -12.99
C GLU A 138 -2.39 17.40 -13.24
N HIS A 139 -3.47 17.11 -12.50
CA HIS A 139 -4.79 17.70 -12.72
C HIS A 139 -5.21 18.71 -11.64
N GLY A 140 -5.92 19.74 -12.09
CA GLY A 140 -6.63 20.71 -11.26
C GLY A 140 -5.76 21.76 -10.58
N GLY A 141 -6.42 22.75 -10.00
CA GLY A 141 -5.77 23.84 -9.28
C GLY A 141 -5.43 23.47 -7.83
N ARG A 142 -4.83 24.44 -7.12
CA ARG A 142 -4.39 24.32 -5.72
C ARG A 142 -5.48 23.77 -4.79
N GLU A 143 -6.73 24.18 -4.98
CA GLU A 143 -7.87 23.74 -4.17
C GLU A 143 -8.17 22.23 -4.34
N LEU A 144 -8.14 21.74 -5.59
CA LEU A 144 -8.34 20.30 -5.84
C LEU A 144 -7.21 19.50 -5.22
N GLN A 145 -5.96 19.96 -5.39
CA GLN A 145 -4.80 19.29 -4.80
C GLN A 145 -4.86 19.28 -3.27
N ALA A 146 -5.32 20.36 -2.63
CA ALA A 146 -5.53 20.40 -1.19
C ALA A 146 -6.51 19.31 -0.72
N ARG A 147 -7.64 19.13 -1.42
CA ARG A 147 -8.62 18.07 -1.11
C ARG A 147 -8.10 16.67 -1.41
N LEU A 148 -7.34 16.50 -2.49
CA LEU A 148 -6.73 15.21 -2.85
C LEU A 148 -5.62 14.80 -1.88
N ARG A 149 -4.96 15.77 -1.23
CA ARG A 149 -3.88 15.55 -0.27
C ARG A 149 -4.31 15.73 1.19
N ASP A 150 -5.61 15.85 1.47
CA ASP A 150 -6.10 15.97 2.85
C ASP A 150 -5.69 14.74 3.69
N PRO A 151 -4.88 14.91 4.74
CA PRO A 151 -4.37 13.80 5.54
C PRO A 151 -5.42 13.18 6.47
N VAL A 152 -6.54 13.87 6.72
CA VAL A 152 -7.61 13.49 7.65
C VAL A 152 -8.84 13.01 6.89
N ASP A 153 -9.40 13.85 6.01
CA ASP A 153 -10.62 13.51 5.28
C ASP A 153 -10.30 12.79 3.96
N SER A 154 -10.84 11.59 3.84
CA SER A 154 -10.71 10.74 2.66
C SER A 154 -12.02 10.60 1.87
N HIS A 155 -13.13 11.16 2.34
CA HIS A 155 -14.44 11.06 1.68
C HIS A 155 -14.40 11.64 0.26
N PHE A 156 -13.69 12.76 0.07
CA PHE A 156 -13.47 13.31 -1.26
C PHE A 156 -12.72 12.32 -2.17
N CYS A 157 -11.62 11.74 -1.69
CA CYS A 157 -10.83 10.78 -2.45
C CYS A 157 -11.60 9.47 -2.71
N GLN A 158 -12.45 9.03 -1.79
CA GLN A 158 -13.32 7.86 -1.98
C GLN A 158 -14.37 8.10 -3.07
N GLY A 159 -15.00 9.28 -3.07
CA GLY A 159 -15.91 9.68 -4.14
C GLY A 159 -15.23 9.74 -5.50
N ILE A 160 -14.00 10.26 -5.56
CA ILE A 160 -13.17 10.20 -6.78
C ILE A 160 -12.84 8.75 -7.15
N GLY A 161 -12.49 7.91 -6.17
CA GLY A 161 -12.24 6.48 -6.34
C GLY A 161 -13.38 5.75 -7.04
N GLN A 162 -14.60 5.95 -6.54
CA GLN A 162 -15.81 5.39 -7.12
C GLN A 162 -16.00 5.86 -8.57
N GLN A 163 -15.92 7.17 -8.82
CA GLN A 163 -16.10 7.72 -10.17
C GLN A 163 -15.03 7.21 -11.14
N MET A 164 -13.78 7.02 -10.70
CA MET A 164 -12.72 6.43 -11.52
C MET A 164 -13.06 4.98 -11.91
N ARG A 165 -13.58 4.19 -10.97
CA ARG A 165 -14.02 2.81 -11.26
C ARG A 165 -15.18 2.79 -12.26
N GLU A 166 -16.18 3.65 -12.09
CA GLU A 166 -17.32 3.79 -13.00
C GLU A 166 -16.88 4.22 -14.42
N ALA A 167 -15.86 5.09 -14.50
CA ALA A 167 -15.23 5.48 -15.76
C ALA A 167 -14.29 4.39 -16.34
N GLY A 168 -14.12 3.26 -15.65
CA GLY A 168 -13.25 2.15 -16.04
C GLY A 168 -11.76 2.49 -16.08
N ILE A 169 -11.31 3.42 -15.25
CA ILE A 169 -9.88 3.67 -15.02
C ILE A 169 -9.28 2.44 -14.31
N GLU A 170 -8.13 1.98 -14.77
CA GLU A 170 -7.48 0.77 -14.27
C GLU A 170 -6.41 1.09 -13.23
N ALA A 171 -5.72 2.21 -13.41
CA ALA A 171 -4.69 2.72 -12.49
C ALA A 171 -4.67 4.24 -12.47
N PHE A 172 -4.13 4.80 -11.40
CA PHE A 172 -4.01 6.23 -11.24
C PHE A 172 -2.78 6.60 -10.41
N GLU A 173 -2.30 7.81 -10.63
CA GLU A 173 -1.25 8.44 -9.85
C GLU A 173 -1.82 9.61 -9.05
N TYR A 174 -1.26 9.86 -7.88
CA TYR A 174 -1.68 10.94 -6.98
C TYR A 174 -0.51 11.35 -6.08
N HIS A 175 -0.56 12.54 -5.50
CA HIS A 175 0.41 12.92 -4.47
C HIS A 175 0.06 12.33 -3.12
N SER A 176 1.06 11.85 -2.38
CA SER A 176 0.87 11.40 -1.01
C SER A 176 0.29 12.52 -0.15
N ALA A 177 -0.65 12.17 0.72
CA ALA A 177 -1.17 13.07 1.76
C ALA A 177 -0.27 13.09 3.01
N ARG A 178 0.83 12.32 3.00
CA ARG A 178 1.77 12.19 4.11
C ARG A 178 3.03 13.05 3.93
N SER A 179 3.10 13.81 2.85
CA SER A 179 4.21 14.71 2.56
C SER A 179 3.71 16.05 2.03
N VAL A 180 4.44 17.11 2.39
CA VAL A 180 4.32 18.43 1.76
C VAL A 180 5.00 18.47 0.39
N GLU A 181 5.94 17.55 0.16
CA GLU A 181 6.61 17.39 -1.12
C GLU A 181 5.73 16.62 -2.12
N ASP A 182 6.08 16.73 -3.39
CA ASP A 182 5.35 16.14 -4.51
C ASP A 182 5.66 14.63 -4.69
N VAL A 183 5.54 13.86 -3.61
CA VAL A 183 5.74 12.41 -3.60
C VAL A 183 4.60 11.72 -4.35
N VAL A 184 4.90 11.09 -5.50
CA VAL A 184 3.90 10.41 -6.33
C VAL A 184 3.67 8.97 -5.86
N GLN A 185 2.41 8.69 -5.52
CA GLN A 185 1.87 7.38 -5.22
C GLN A 185 1.06 6.84 -6.40
N VAL A 186 0.87 5.53 -6.42
CA VAL A 186 0.14 4.81 -7.46
C VAL A 186 -0.93 3.94 -6.84
N GLY A 187 -2.15 4.04 -7.36
CA GLY A 187 -3.24 3.12 -7.08
C GLY A 187 -3.60 2.32 -8.33
N ALA A 188 -3.93 1.03 -8.16
CA ALA A 188 -4.46 0.20 -9.23
C ALA A 188 -5.74 -0.50 -8.80
N PHE A 189 -6.81 -0.27 -9.56
CA PHE A 189 -8.13 -0.90 -9.37
C PHE A 189 -8.21 -2.27 -10.02
N SER A 190 -7.35 -2.54 -11.02
CA SER A 190 -7.28 -3.82 -11.70
C SER A 190 -5.86 -4.38 -11.69
N CYS A 191 -5.75 -5.70 -11.56
CA CYS A 191 -4.51 -6.44 -11.70
C CYS A 191 -4.01 -6.54 -13.16
N CYS A 192 -4.85 -6.19 -14.15
CA CYS A 192 -4.47 -6.23 -15.57
C CYS A 192 -3.28 -5.32 -15.89
N VAL A 193 -3.02 -4.34 -15.02
CA VAL A 193 -1.97 -3.36 -15.20
C VAL A 193 -0.56 -3.93 -15.01
N PHE A 194 -0.41 -5.08 -14.34
CA PHE A 194 0.90 -5.67 -14.10
C PHE A 194 1.43 -6.35 -15.36
N THR A 195 2.68 -6.05 -15.71
CA THR A 195 3.35 -6.61 -16.89
C THR A 195 4.64 -7.37 -16.54
N SER A 196 4.98 -7.47 -15.26
CA SER A 196 6.08 -8.28 -14.75
C SER A 196 5.68 -8.94 -13.41
N THR A 197 6.35 -10.03 -13.05
CA THR A 197 6.42 -10.46 -11.65
C THR A 197 7.24 -9.45 -10.82
N PRO A 198 7.17 -9.48 -9.49
CA PRO A 198 8.04 -8.67 -8.65
C PRO A 198 9.53 -8.92 -8.92
N PHE A 199 10.33 -7.87 -8.93
CA PHE A 199 11.78 -7.91 -9.13
C PHE A 199 12.47 -6.89 -8.21
N ASP A 200 13.81 -6.88 -8.21
CA ASP A 200 14.66 -5.96 -7.43
C ASP A 200 14.18 -5.81 -5.98
N GLN A 201 14.10 -6.95 -5.28
CA GLN A 201 13.66 -6.96 -3.88
C GLN A 201 14.77 -6.44 -2.97
N VAL A 202 14.42 -5.40 -2.20
CA VAL A 202 15.30 -4.82 -1.18
C VAL A 202 14.71 -5.13 0.18
N GLU A 203 15.48 -5.83 1.00
CA GLU A 203 15.12 -6.01 2.40
C GLU A 203 15.29 -4.71 3.18
N VAL A 204 14.38 -4.45 4.10
CA VAL A 204 14.46 -3.32 5.02
C VAL A 204 14.26 -3.77 6.46
N GLN A 205 14.99 -3.13 7.36
CA GLN A 205 14.81 -3.28 8.79
C GLN A 205 14.16 -2.03 9.36
N LEU A 206 13.16 -2.24 10.20
CA LEU A 206 12.37 -1.16 10.79
C LEU A 206 12.45 -1.24 12.31
N GLU A 207 12.68 -0.09 12.93
CA GLU A 207 12.52 0.13 14.37
C GLU A 207 11.51 1.25 14.57
N ALA A 208 10.59 1.07 15.52
CA ALA A 208 9.61 2.10 15.83
C ALA A 208 9.24 2.14 17.31
N ASN A 209 8.76 3.29 17.74
CA ASN A 209 8.00 3.48 18.95
C ASN A 209 6.84 4.45 18.64
N GLY A 210 6.08 4.89 19.65
CA GLY A 210 4.96 5.81 19.45
C GLY A 210 5.33 7.21 18.92
N GLN A 211 6.62 7.57 18.83
CA GLN A 211 7.12 8.91 18.47
C GLN A 211 7.94 8.94 17.18
N ASP A 212 8.63 7.86 16.84
CA ASP A 212 9.51 7.83 15.67
C ASP A 212 9.60 6.44 15.03
N VAL A 213 9.95 6.44 13.73
CA VAL A 213 10.23 5.26 12.93
C VAL A 213 11.55 5.46 12.21
N SER A 214 12.44 4.48 12.35
CA SER A 214 13.70 4.41 11.61
C SER A 214 13.66 3.20 10.68
N ILE A 215 13.92 3.42 9.39
CA ILE A 215 13.93 2.36 8.38
C ILE A 215 15.29 2.32 7.70
N ARG A 216 15.97 1.17 7.80
CA ARG A 216 17.25 0.90 7.14
C ARG A 216 17.04 0.04 5.90
N CYS A 217 17.48 0.53 4.75
CA CYS A 217 17.56 -0.25 3.51
C CYS A 217 18.84 -1.08 3.52
N LEU A 218 18.75 -2.41 3.34
CA LEU A 218 19.91 -3.29 3.50
C LEU A 218 20.82 -3.37 2.26
N ASP A 219 20.34 -2.93 1.10
CA ASP A 219 21.11 -2.88 -0.14
C ASP A 219 22.19 -1.78 -0.10
N ASP A 220 21.87 -0.61 0.45
CA ASP A 220 22.76 0.55 0.48
C ASP A 220 23.10 1.05 1.91
N ASN A 221 22.55 0.40 2.94
CA ASN A 221 22.68 0.78 4.37
C ASN A 221 22.15 2.19 4.71
N THR A 222 21.38 2.83 3.83
CA THR A 222 20.77 4.13 4.12
C THR A 222 19.71 3.98 5.20
N VAL A 223 19.73 4.90 6.17
CA VAL A 223 18.72 4.96 7.24
C VAL A 223 17.85 6.20 7.04
N HIS A 224 16.54 5.98 6.98
CA HIS A 224 15.53 7.02 6.89
C HIS A 224 14.84 7.17 8.25
N HIS A 225 14.73 8.41 8.73
CA HIS A 225 14.10 8.73 10.00
C HIS A 225 12.83 9.52 9.78
N PHE A 226 11.74 9.06 10.39
CA PHE A 226 10.43 9.70 10.35
C PHE A 226 9.96 9.97 11.78
N ARG A 227 9.52 11.19 12.04
CA ARG A 227 8.96 11.60 13.34
C ARG A 227 7.45 11.65 13.24
N ARG A 228 6.75 11.24 14.29
CA ARG A 228 5.28 11.31 14.39
C ARG A 228 4.75 12.70 14.02
N GLN A 229 5.37 13.75 14.54
CA GLN A 229 5.02 15.14 14.28
C GLN A 229 4.95 15.51 12.79
N GLN A 230 5.67 14.81 11.91
CA GLN A 230 5.60 15.03 10.46
C GLN A 230 4.24 14.62 9.85
N PHE A 231 3.51 13.73 10.51
CA PHE A 231 2.23 13.20 10.05
C PHE A 231 1.04 13.77 10.82
N GLU A 232 1.28 14.52 11.89
CA GLU A 232 0.25 15.04 12.77
C GLU A 232 -0.49 16.23 12.15
N VAL A 233 -1.77 16.32 12.47
CA VAL A 233 -2.63 17.46 12.17
C VAL A 233 -3.19 17.94 13.50
N ASN A 234 -2.91 19.20 13.84
CA ASN A 234 -3.29 19.77 15.15
C ASN A 234 -2.79 18.94 16.36
N GLY A 235 -1.64 18.27 16.23
CA GLY A 235 -1.04 17.45 17.29
C GLY A 235 -1.60 16.04 17.40
N GLU A 236 -2.48 15.63 16.49
CA GLU A 236 -3.05 14.27 16.45
C GLU A 236 -2.61 13.54 15.19
N LEU A 237 -2.32 12.23 15.31
CA LEU A 237 -2.01 11.39 14.17
C LEU A 237 -3.33 11.01 13.47
N PRO A 238 -3.56 11.42 12.22
CA PRO A 238 -4.80 11.11 11.52
C PRO A 238 -4.98 9.60 11.38
N GLN A 239 -6.14 9.09 11.80
CA GLN A 239 -6.45 7.67 11.65
C GLN A 239 -6.76 7.34 10.18
N PRO A 240 -6.33 6.17 9.68
CA PRO A 240 -6.68 5.74 8.34
C PRO A 240 -8.20 5.49 8.24
N THR A 241 -8.74 5.59 7.02
CA THR A 241 -10.17 5.43 6.78
C THR A 241 -10.68 4.06 7.22
N LEU A 242 -11.70 4.03 8.07
CA LEU A 242 -12.36 2.82 8.55
C LEU A 242 -13.38 2.22 7.58
#